data_AF-A0A7C2XC16-F1
#
_entry.id   AF-A0A7C2XC16-F1
#
_cell.length_a   1.000
_cell.length_b   1.000
_cell.length_c   1.000
_cell.angle_alpha   90.00
_cell.angle_beta   90.00
_cell.angle_gamma   90.00
#
_symmetry.space_group_name_H-M   'P 1'
#
loop_
_entity.id
_entity.type
_entity.pdbx_description
1 polymer ?
#
loop_
_entity_poly.entity_id
_entity_poly.type
_entity_poly.pdbx_seq_one_letter_code
_entity_poly.pdbx_strand_id
1 'polypeptide(L)'
;SVEAALQDGYDFIFANKHCEPVFNQSAWYRIRRRTEDAEFNSCMYQPTGWESPLRFVAMRIPTAPTARKPVQCELFEENQYLYRIFCTTLGGKAHEVIATYDKRADVENLVGEAKREGLDAIPSGRFKNNHAFFQIAMLAYNLWRYFKMLAQLCDAKVPRFAGVKDNTIRIARLKLLMIAAKVVRPGNRDKVKYSIHDTRTPGLLLFYEFLDRLRLEKKQVRNASIF
;
A
#
# COMPACT_ATOMS: atom_id res chain seq x y z
N SER A 1 8.28 -12.52 -13.88
CA SER A 1 9.24 -13.63 -13.73
C SER A 1 10.45 -13.10 -12.98
N VAL A 2 11.20 -13.94 -12.27
CA VAL A 2 12.47 -13.54 -11.61
C VAL A 2 13.47 -13.06 -12.65
N GLU A 3 13.62 -13.80 -13.75
CA GLU A 3 14.50 -13.45 -14.86
C GLU A 3 14.21 -12.07 -15.45
N ALA A 4 12.95 -11.78 -15.77
CA ALA A 4 12.55 -10.48 -16.29
C ALA A 4 12.87 -9.33 -15.31
N ALA A 5 12.65 -9.55 -14.01
CA ALA A 5 12.96 -8.55 -13.00
C ALA A 5 14.47 -8.26 -12.90
N LEU A 6 15.30 -9.29 -13.09
CA LEU A 6 16.77 -9.13 -13.16
C LEU A 6 17.21 -8.41 -14.44
N GLN A 7 16.62 -8.76 -15.59
CA GLN A 7 16.93 -8.12 -16.88
C GLN A 7 16.60 -6.62 -16.88
N ASP A 8 15.50 -6.23 -16.23
CA ASP A 8 15.09 -4.84 -16.10
C ASP A 8 15.79 -4.09 -14.95
N GLY A 9 16.63 -4.77 -14.16
CA GLY A 9 17.36 -4.17 -13.03
C GLY A 9 16.47 -3.79 -11.84
N TYR A 10 15.34 -4.48 -11.65
CA TYR A 10 14.43 -4.22 -10.55
C TYR A 10 14.81 -4.99 -9.28
N ASP A 11 14.65 -4.32 -8.14
CA ASP A 11 14.62 -4.99 -6.86
C ASP A 11 13.27 -5.68 -6.62
N PHE A 12 13.32 -6.91 -6.10
CA PHE A 12 12.11 -7.69 -5.88
C PHE A 12 12.11 -8.54 -4.61
N ILE A 13 10.89 -8.90 -4.21
CA ILE A 13 10.62 -9.94 -3.22
C ILE A 13 9.46 -10.78 -3.78
N PHE A 14 9.72 -12.05 -4.08
CA PHE A 14 8.71 -12.99 -4.56
C PHE A 14 8.48 -14.10 -3.54
N ALA A 15 7.22 -14.39 -3.26
CA ALA A 15 6.86 -15.54 -2.43
C ALA A 15 7.21 -16.83 -3.19
N ASN A 16 7.99 -17.68 -2.54
CA ASN A 16 8.38 -18.96 -3.09
C ASN A 16 7.28 -20.00 -2.80
N LYS A 17 6.82 -20.70 -3.83
CA LYS A 17 5.83 -21.78 -3.74
C LYS A 17 6.33 -23.13 -4.28
N HIS A 18 7.48 -23.15 -4.95
CA HIS A 18 7.90 -24.30 -5.76
C HIS A 18 9.35 -24.72 -5.53
N CYS A 19 10.22 -23.80 -5.10
CA CYS A 19 11.62 -24.14 -4.81
C CYS A 19 11.74 -24.65 -3.37
N GLU A 20 12.66 -25.58 -3.13
CA GLU A 20 12.97 -26.12 -1.81
C GLU A 20 14.41 -25.75 -1.41
N PRO A 21 14.67 -24.46 -1.09
CA PRO A 21 15.99 -24.04 -0.65
C PRO A 21 16.33 -24.67 0.71
N VAL A 22 17.55 -25.19 0.83
CA VAL A 22 18.05 -25.78 2.07
C VAL A 22 18.62 -24.67 2.97
N PHE A 23 18.04 -24.52 4.16
CA PHE A 23 18.51 -23.56 5.16
C PHE A 23 19.39 -24.23 6.20
N ASN A 24 20.49 -23.57 6.59
CA ASN A 24 21.34 -24.04 7.68
C ASN A 24 20.56 -24.03 9.01
N GLN A 25 20.43 -25.20 9.63
CA GLN A 25 19.68 -25.38 10.88
C GLN A 25 20.24 -24.56 12.06
N SER A 26 21.53 -24.26 12.07
CA SER A 26 22.17 -23.46 13.12
C SER A 26 22.03 -21.94 12.92
N ALA A 27 21.58 -21.51 11.73
CA ALA A 27 21.49 -20.09 11.36
C ALA A 27 20.11 -19.46 11.63
N TRP A 28 19.17 -20.23 12.21
CA TRP A 28 17.87 -19.70 12.60
C TRP A 28 18.01 -18.78 13.82
N TYR A 29 17.42 -17.59 13.74
CA TYR A 29 17.48 -16.61 14.82
C TYR A 29 16.10 -16.01 15.13
N ARG A 30 15.91 -15.59 16.37
CA ARG A 30 14.69 -14.92 16.88
C ARG A 30 14.91 -13.45 17.11
N ILE A 31 13.83 -12.68 17.08
CA ILE A 31 13.83 -11.27 17.43
C ILE A 31 13.02 -11.11 18.71
N ARG A 32 13.71 -10.83 19.82
CA ARG A 32 13.10 -10.70 21.16
C ARG A 32 11.97 -9.66 21.28
N ARG A 33 11.80 -8.77 20.29
CA ARG A 33 10.83 -7.66 20.32
C ARG A 33 9.55 -7.91 19.51
N ARG A 34 9.40 -9.05 18.82
CA ARG A 34 8.18 -9.38 18.08
C ARG A 34 7.27 -10.30 18.90
N THR A 35 5.96 -10.09 18.80
CA THR A 35 4.91 -10.80 19.55
C THR A 35 4.72 -12.26 19.11
N GLU A 36 5.19 -12.62 17.93
CA GLU A 36 5.14 -13.98 17.40
C GLU A 36 6.48 -14.69 17.65
N ASP A 37 6.44 -15.96 18.08
CA ASP A 37 7.61 -16.88 18.21
C ASP A 37 8.22 -17.26 16.86
N ALA A 38 8.30 -16.31 15.94
CA ALA A 38 8.82 -16.50 14.61
C ALA A 38 10.35 -16.55 14.60
N GLU A 39 10.88 -17.50 13.86
CA GLU A 39 12.30 -17.64 13.58
C GLU A 39 12.59 -17.32 12.13
N PHE A 40 13.76 -16.74 11.88
CA PHE A 40 14.17 -16.24 10.57
C PHE A 40 15.50 -16.87 10.13
N ASN A 41 15.65 -17.05 8.81
CA ASN A 41 16.88 -17.55 8.21
C ASN A 41 17.06 -16.97 6.79
N SER A 42 18.26 -17.08 6.23
CA SER A 42 18.53 -16.75 4.84
C SER A 42 19.62 -17.65 4.26
N CYS A 43 19.49 -18.00 2.99
CA CYS A 43 20.49 -18.76 2.25
C CYS A 43 20.61 -18.25 0.81
N MET A 44 21.68 -18.66 0.14
CA MET A 44 21.78 -18.56 -1.32
C MET A 44 21.38 -19.91 -1.91
N TYR A 45 20.50 -19.92 -2.89
CA TYR A 45 20.05 -21.13 -3.57
C TYR A 45 19.87 -20.85 -5.05
N GLN A 46 20.28 -21.82 -5.87
CA GLN A 46 20.12 -21.77 -7.32
C GLN A 46 19.15 -22.88 -7.74
N PRO A 47 17.89 -22.54 -8.06
CA PRO A 47 16.97 -23.48 -8.66
C PRO A 47 17.50 -24.01 -9.99
N THR A 48 17.11 -25.24 -10.34
CA THR A 48 17.47 -25.84 -11.63
C THR A 48 16.97 -24.98 -12.79
N GLY A 49 17.88 -24.62 -13.70
CA GLY A 49 17.57 -23.79 -14.88
C GLY A 49 17.74 -22.29 -14.69
N TRP A 50 18.20 -21.83 -13.51
CA TRP A 50 18.55 -20.42 -13.31
C TRP A 50 20.02 -20.18 -13.58
N GLU A 51 20.37 -19.01 -14.14
CA GLU A 51 21.75 -18.67 -14.49
C GLU A 51 22.62 -18.36 -13.27
N SER A 52 22.02 -17.86 -12.18
CA SER A 52 22.75 -17.44 -10.98
C SER A 52 22.02 -17.82 -9.68
N PRO A 53 22.77 -18.06 -8.58
CA PRO A 53 22.18 -18.26 -7.27
C PRO A 53 21.54 -16.97 -6.78
N LEU A 54 20.33 -17.09 -6.23
CA LEU A 54 19.61 -15.96 -5.64
C LEU A 54 19.43 -16.15 -4.14
N ARG A 55 19.16 -15.03 -3.47
CA ARG A 55 18.95 -15.02 -2.03
C ARG A 55 17.52 -15.46 -1.70
N PHE A 56 17.42 -16.43 -0.81
CA PHE A 56 16.16 -16.86 -0.21
C PHE A 56 16.15 -16.48 1.27
N VAL A 57 15.02 -15.93 1.72
CA VAL A 57 14.76 -15.61 3.12
C VAL A 57 13.56 -16.41 3.59
N ALA A 58 13.65 -16.96 4.80
CA ALA A 58 12.59 -17.77 5.37
C ALA A 58 12.17 -17.24 6.74
N MET A 59 10.88 -17.39 7.01
CA MET A 59 10.25 -17.25 8.31
C MET A 59 9.60 -18.58 8.64
N ARG A 60 9.79 -19.09 9.85
CA ARG A 60 9.03 -20.22 10.37
C ARG A 60 8.30 -19.81 11.63
N ILE A 61 7.01 -20.14 11.71
CA ILE A 61 6.14 -19.83 12.85
C ILE A 61 5.69 -21.16 13.45
N PRO A 62 5.88 -21.40 14.76
CA PRO A 62 5.38 -22.60 15.41
C PRO A 62 3.84 -22.59 15.34
N THR A 63 3.28 -23.66 14.80
CA THR A 63 1.85 -23.91 14.75
C THR A 63 1.42 -24.43 16.12
N ALA A 64 0.32 -23.92 16.65
CA ALA A 64 -0.24 -24.49 17.88
C ALA A 64 -0.66 -25.95 17.63
N PRO A 65 -0.43 -26.87 18.58
CA PRO A 65 -0.89 -28.25 18.44
C PRO A 65 -2.40 -28.25 18.26
N THR A 66 -2.85 -28.75 17.11
CA THR A 66 -4.28 -28.82 16.80
C THR A 66 -4.92 -29.81 17.77
N ALA A 67 -5.89 -29.38 18.59
CA ALA A 67 -6.59 -30.22 19.57
C ALA A 67 -7.46 -31.34 18.95
N ARG A 68 -7.42 -31.52 17.62
CA ARG A 68 -8.11 -32.59 16.91
C ARG A 68 -7.07 -33.64 16.54
N LYS A 69 -7.13 -34.79 17.22
CA LYS A 69 -6.37 -35.99 16.85
C LYS A 69 -6.66 -36.31 15.37
N PRO A 70 -5.67 -36.31 14.47
CA PRO A 70 -5.87 -36.94 13.17
C PRO A 70 -6.12 -38.44 13.39
N VAL A 71 -7.05 -39.01 12.63
CA VAL A 71 -7.46 -40.44 12.70
C VAL A 71 -6.31 -41.38 12.30
N GLN A 72 -5.21 -40.83 11.80
CA GLN A 72 -3.99 -41.52 11.40
C GLN A 72 -2.79 -40.78 12.00
N CYS A 73 -1.98 -41.46 12.81
CA CYS A 73 -0.73 -40.92 13.30
C CYS A 73 0.27 -40.85 12.14
N GLU A 74 0.74 -39.65 11.80
CA GLU A 74 1.91 -39.49 10.94
C GLU A 74 3.14 -40.10 11.65
N LEU A 75 3.92 -40.92 10.93
CA LEU A 75 5.00 -41.75 11.49
C LEU A 75 6.23 -40.93 11.94
N PHE A 76 6.27 -39.64 11.63
CA PHE A 76 7.32 -38.73 12.05
C PHE A 76 6.68 -37.48 12.68
N GLU A 77 7.18 -37.06 13.83
CA GLU A 77 6.85 -35.78 14.43
C GLU A 77 7.46 -34.67 13.58
N GLU A 78 6.82 -34.32 12.46
CA GLU A 78 7.21 -33.15 11.68
C GLU A 78 6.92 -31.92 12.54
N ASN A 79 8.01 -31.35 13.07
CA ASN A 79 8.03 -30.08 13.79
C ASN A 79 7.06 -29.10 13.13
N GLN A 80 5.96 -28.81 13.84
CA GLN A 80 4.75 -28.16 13.34
C GLN A 80 5.00 -26.68 12.99
N TYR A 81 5.80 -26.38 11.97
CA TYR A 81 6.13 -25.01 11.60
C TYR A 81 5.45 -24.62 10.29
N LEU A 82 4.81 -23.44 10.28
CA LEU A 82 4.40 -22.78 9.05
C LEU A 82 5.62 -22.07 8.45
N TYR A 83 6.10 -22.56 7.31
CA TYR A 83 7.19 -21.94 6.56
C TYR A 83 6.68 -20.92 5.54
N ARG A 84 7.24 -19.71 5.58
CA ARG A 84 7.07 -18.68 4.56
C ARG A 84 8.44 -18.36 3.97
N ILE A 85 8.64 -18.73 2.71
CA ILE A 85 9.92 -18.55 2.01
C ILE A 85 9.74 -17.51 0.91
N PHE A 86 10.72 -16.63 0.75
CA PHE A 86 10.74 -15.60 -0.27
C PHE A 86 12.08 -15.59 -1.00
N CYS A 87 12.05 -15.34 -2.30
CA CYS A 87 13.22 -15.05 -3.13
C CYS A 87 13.36 -13.53 -3.28
N THR A 88 14.56 -12.98 -3.11
CA THR A 88 14.77 -11.53 -3.15
C THR A 88 16.17 -11.15 -3.64
N THR A 89 16.30 -9.95 -4.20
CA THR A 89 17.59 -9.27 -4.44
C THR A 89 17.99 -8.33 -3.31
N LEU A 90 17.06 -8.01 -2.40
CA LEU A 90 17.31 -7.04 -1.35
C LEU A 90 18.31 -7.55 -0.32
N GLY A 91 19.22 -6.65 0.08
CA GLY A 91 20.11 -6.83 1.22
C GLY A 91 19.36 -6.73 2.57
N GLY A 92 20.11 -6.63 3.66
CA GLY A 92 19.53 -6.48 5.01
C GLY A 92 19.10 -7.80 5.65
N LYS A 93 18.47 -7.75 6.83
CA LYS A 93 18.14 -8.95 7.60
C LYS A 93 16.86 -9.61 7.07
N ALA A 94 16.77 -10.94 7.14
CA ALA A 94 15.63 -11.70 6.62
C ALA A 94 14.27 -11.17 7.12
N HIS A 95 14.16 -10.82 8.40
CA HIS A 95 12.93 -10.26 8.97
C HIS A 95 12.55 -8.87 8.43
N GLU A 96 13.52 -8.04 8.03
CA GLU A 96 13.27 -6.71 7.47
C GLU A 96 12.71 -6.85 6.04
N VAL A 97 13.27 -7.78 5.26
CA VAL A 97 12.75 -8.14 3.94
C VAL A 97 11.33 -8.67 4.05
N ILE A 98 11.09 -9.63 4.96
CA ILE A 98 9.75 -10.20 5.17
C ILE A 98 8.76 -9.14 5.67
N ALA A 99 9.15 -8.28 6.60
CA ALA A 99 8.31 -7.17 7.05
C ALA A 99 8.02 -6.17 5.92
N THR A 100 8.94 -5.99 4.97
CA THR A 100 8.71 -5.17 3.77
C THR A 100 7.71 -5.84 2.84
N TYR A 101 7.79 -7.15 2.66
CA TYR A 101 6.80 -7.92 1.91
C TYR A 101 5.41 -7.88 2.55
N ASP A 102 5.32 -8.00 3.88
CA ASP A 102 4.05 -7.99 4.61
C ASP A 102 3.27 -6.67 4.43
N LYS A 103 3.95 -5.54 4.18
CA LYS A 103 3.30 -4.26 3.80
C LYS A 103 2.51 -4.34 2.48
N ARG A 104 2.67 -5.41 1.69
CA ARG A 104 1.82 -5.68 0.51
C ARG A 104 0.36 -5.87 0.91
N ALA A 105 0.06 -6.34 2.12
CA ALA A 105 -1.30 -6.46 2.62
C ALA A 105 -2.04 -5.10 2.57
N ASP A 106 -1.32 -3.99 2.74
CA ASP A 106 -1.90 -2.65 2.61
C ASP A 106 -2.41 -2.40 1.19
N VAL A 107 -1.75 -2.93 0.15
CA VAL A 107 -2.18 -2.79 -1.25
C VAL A 107 -3.52 -3.48 -1.49
N GLU A 108 -3.75 -4.65 -0.89
CA GLU A 108 -5.03 -5.36 -1.02
C GLU A 108 -6.19 -4.56 -0.41
N ASN A 109 -5.96 -3.90 0.73
CA ASN A 109 -6.92 -2.98 1.33
C ASN A 109 -7.27 -1.82 0.39
N LEU A 110 -6.26 -1.28 -0.30
CA LEU A 110 -6.44 -0.21 -1.29
C LEU A 110 -7.20 -0.69 -2.53
N VAL A 111 -6.91 -1.88 -3.04
CA VAL A 111 -7.65 -2.47 -4.15
C VAL A 111 -9.10 -2.73 -3.74
N GLY A 112 -9.33 -3.32 -2.56
CA GLY A 112 -10.66 -3.57 -2.04
C GLY A 112 -11.47 -2.28 -1.84
N GLU A 113 -10.82 -1.18 -1.46
CA GLU A 113 -11.45 0.14 -1.43
C GLU A 113 -11.81 0.66 -2.81
N ALA A 114 -10.88 0.63 -3.77
CA ALA A 114 -11.14 1.09 -5.14
C ALA A 114 -12.31 0.34 -5.79
N LYS A 115 -12.42 -0.97 -5.54
CA LYS A 115 -13.55 -1.81 -5.97
C LYS A 115 -14.88 -1.30 -5.46
N ARG A 116 -14.98 -1.00 -4.15
CA ARG A 116 -16.19 -0.43 -3.53
C ARG A 116 -16.55 0.96 -4.08
N GLU A 117 -15.56 1.70 -4.59
CA GLU A 117 -15.75 3.03 -5.19
C GLU A 117 -16.11 2.98 -6.69
N GLY A 118 -16.34 1.78 -7.24
CA GLY A 118 -16.86 1.59 -8.59
C GLY A 118 -15.86 1.05 -9.61
N LEU A 119 -14.66 0.61 -9.18
CA LEU A 119 -13.67 0.02 -10.09
C LEU A 119 -14.17 -1.27 -10.77
N ASP A 120 -15.00 -2.06 -10.07
CA ASP A 120 -15.57 -3.31 -10.59
C ASP A 120 -16.84 -3.09 -11.44
N ALA A 121 -17.24 -1.85 -11.69
CA ALA A 121 -18.42 -1.58 -12.50
C ALA A 121 -18.13 -1.83 -13.99
N ILE A 122 -19.04 -2.55 -14.64
CA ILE A 122 -18.99 -2.86 -16.08
C ILE A 122 -20.17 -2.13 -16.75
N PRO A 123 -20.00 -0.86 -17.17
CA PRO A 123 -21.10 -0.03 -17.64
C PRO A 123 -21.56 -0.36 -19.07
N SER A 124 -20.81 -1.16 -19.82
CA SER A 124 -21.11 -1.46 -21.23
C SER A 124 -20.73 -2.90 -21.62
N GLY A 125 -21.34 -3.42 -22.68
CA GLY A 125 -20.91 -4.68 -23.31
C GLY A 125 -19.65 -4.56 -24.19
N ARG A 126 -19.12 -3.35 -24.40
CA ARG A 126 -17.94 -3.11 -25.24
C ARG A 126 -16.67 -3.00 -24.41
N PHE A 127 -15.65 -3.81 -24.73
CA PHE A 127 -14.37 -3.82 -24.02
C PHE A 127 -13.69 -2.45 -23.97
N LYS A 128 -13.62 -1.71 -25.08
CA LYS A 128 -12.97 -0.38 -25.13
C LYS A 128 -13.60 0.62 -24.17
N ASN A 129 -14.93 0.59 -24.04
CA ASN A 129 -15.65 1.49 -23.14
C ASN A 129 -15.36 1.15 -21.68
N ASN A 130 -15.36 -0.14 -21.34
CA ASN A 130 -15.04 -0.61 -19.99
C ASN A 130 -13.58 -0.32 -19.63
N HIS A 131 -12.65 -0.47 -20.57
CA HIS A 131 -11.26 -0.08 -20.37
C HIS A 131 -11.13 1.41 -20.09
N ALA A 132 -11.77 2.28 -20.87
CA ALA A 132 -11.76 3.72 -20.63
C ALA A 132 -12.38 4.08 -19.26
N PHE A 133 -13.51 3.45 -18.92
CA PHE A 133 -14.16 3.63 -17.63
C PHE A 133 -13.22 3.22 -16.47
N PHE A 134 -12.57 2.06 -16.57
CA PHE A 134 -11.60 1.58 -15.58
C PHE A 134 -10.46 2.59 -15.37
N GLN A 135 -9.89 3.13 -16.46
CA GLN A 135 -8.82 4.12 -16.37
C GLN A 135 -9.29 5.41 -15.69
N ILE A 136 -10.49 5.89 -16.00
CA ILE A 136 -11.08 7.07 -15.37
C ILE A 136 -11.35 6.82 -13.88
N ALA A 137 -11.89 5.65 -13.53
CA ALA A 137 -12.14 5.27 -12.14
C ALA A 137 -10.83 5.20 -11.33
N MET A 138 -9.78 4.60 -11.89
CA MET A 138 -8.44 4.55 -11.27
C MET A 138 -7.84 5.95 -11.11
N LEU A 139 -7.96 6.81 -12.11
CA LEU A 139 -7.49 8.19 -12.03
C LEU A 139 -8.22 8.96 -10.92
N ALA A 140 -9.55 8.88 -10.88
CA ALA A 140 -10.36 9.54 -9.86
C ALA A 140 -10.02 9.03 -8.45
N TYR A 141 -9.84 7.72 -8.29
CA TYR A 141 -9.41 7.10 -7.04
C TYR A 141 -8.04 7.61 -6.59
N ASN A 142 -7.06 7.66 -7.50
CA ASN A 142 -5.71 8.16 -7.22
C ASN A 142 -5.73 9.65 -6.86
N LEU A 143 -6.47 10.48 -7.60
CA LEU A 143 -6.63 11.91 -7.29
C LEU A 143 -7.20 12.11 -5.89
N TRP A 144 -8.21 11.33 -5.51
CA TRP A 144 -8.79 11.42 -4.17
C TRP A 144 -7.82 10.97 -3.08
N ARG A 145 -7.05 9.90 -3.32
CA ARG A 145 -5.96 9.48 -2.42
C ARG A 145 -4.94 10.60 -2.21
N TYR A 146 -4.49 11.25 -3.28
CA TYR A 146 -3.60 12.41 -3.19
C TYR A 146 -4.22 13.55 -2.40
N PHE A 147 -5.50 13.84 -2.62
CA PHE A 147 -6.23 14.88 -1.88
C PHE A 147 -6.23 14.62 -0.36
N LYS A 148 -6.50 13.38 0.07
CA LYS A 148 -6.41 12.98 1.49
C LYS A 148 -5.00 13.15 2.06
N MET A 149 -3.97 12.76 1.30
CA MET A 149 -2.58 12.89 1.73
C MET A 149 -2.17 14.37 1.88
N LEU A 150 -2.60 15.23 0.97
CA LEU A 150 -2.36 16.68 1.07
C LEU A 150 -3.10 17.29 2.27
N ALA A 151 -4.33 16.87 2.53
CA ALA A 151 -5.08 17.33 3.71
C ALA A 151 -4.35 16.96 5.01
N GLN A 152 -3.77 15.76 5.09
CA GLN A 152 -2.95 15.33 6.23
C GLN A 152 -1.66 16.16 6.38
N LEU A 153 -1.05 16.66 5.30
CA LEU A 153 0.10 17.56 5.42
C LEU A 153 -0.28 18.93 6.00
N CYS A 154 -1.54 19.33 5.81
CA CYS A 154 -2.10 20.55 6.40
C CYS A 154 -2.47 20.39 7.89
N ASP A 155 -2.37 19.17 8.45
CA ASP A 155 -2.82 18.81 9.81
C ASP A 155 -2.26 19.73 10.91
N ALA A 156 -1.01 20.19 10.76
CA ALA A 156 -0.39 21.14 11.70
C ALA A 156 -1.20 22.44 11.91
N LYS A 157 -2.04 22.82 10.95
CA LYS A 157 -2.92 24.00 11.03
C LYS A 157 -4.38 23.65 11.26
N VAL A 158 -4.78 22.41 10.98
CA VAL A 158 -6.17 21.96 11.03
C VAL A 158 -6.21 20.54 11.65
N PRO A 159 -6.28 20.43 12.99
CA PRO A 159 -6.27 19.14 13.70
C PRO A 159 -7.37 18.16 13.28
N ARG A 160 -8.43 18.66 12.64
CA ARG A 160 -9.51 17.84 12.06
C ARG A 160 -9.01 16.93 10.93
N PHE A 161 -7.89 17.27 10.29
CA PHE A 161 -7.29 16.46 9.23
C PHE A 161 -6.35 15.37 9.74
N ALA A 162 -6.13 15.28 11.06
CA ALA A 162 -5.38 14.20 11.67
C ALA A 162 -5.96 12.82 11.29
N GLY A 163 -5.09 11.93 10.83
CA GLY A 163 -5.43 10.59 10.36
C GLY A 163 -6.32 10.56 9.11
N VAL A 164 -6.48 11.65 8.35
CA VAL A 164 -7.33 11.66 7.15
C VAL A 164 -6.77 10.77 6.04
N LYS A 165 -5.46 10.60 5.97
CA LYS A 165 -4.81 9.70 5.01
C LYS A 165 -5.33 8.27 5.11
N ASP A 166 -5.43 7.75 6.34
CA ASP A 166 -5.76 6.36 6.64
C ASP A 166 -7.27 6.08 6.65
N ASN A 167 -8.08 7.13 6.67
CA ASN A 167 -9.54 7.01 6.55
C ASN A 167 -9.95 6.51 5.16
N THR A 168 -11.05 5.75 5.09
CA THR A 168 -11.63 5.37 3.80
C THR A 168 -12.06 6.59 2.99
N ILE A 169 -12.11 6.46 1.66
CA ILE A 169 -12.59 7.51 0.74
C ILE A 169 -13.93 8.06 1.18
N ARG A 170 -14.88 7.19 1.53
CA ARG A 170 -16.19 7.56 2.09
C ARG A 170 -16.09 8.49 3.29
N ILE A 171 -15.27 8.14 4.30
CA ILE A 171 -15.09 8.96 5.51
C ILE A 171 -14.39 10.28 5.18
N ALA A 172 -13.37 10.24 4.32
CA ALA A 172 -12.68 11.44 3.91
C ALA A 172 -13.60 12.42 3.16
N ARG A 173 -14.54 11.93 2.32
CA ARG A 173 -15.53 12.78 1.63
C ARG A 173 -16.42 13.51 2.63
N LEU A 174 -16.84 12.84 3.70
CA LEU A 174 -17.63 13.45 4.77
C LEU A 174 -16.87 14.58 5.49
N LYS A 175 -15.57 14.39 5.72
CA LYS A 175 -14.71 15.38 6.38
C LYS A 175 -14.35 16.56 5.47
N LEU A 176 -14.10 16.32 4.18
CA LEU A 176 -13.50 17.29 3.27
C LEU A 176 -14.46 17.91 2.24
N LEU A 177 -15.47 17.18 1.78
CA LEU A 177 -16.32 17.59 0.65
C LEU A 177 -17.78 17.83 1.00
N MET A 178 -18.30 17.20 2.06
CA MET A 178 -19.74 17.28 2.37
C MET A 178 -20.13 18.58 3.08
N ILE A 179 -19.62 19.72 2.60
CA ILE A 179 -19.91 21.07 3.09
C ILE A 179 -20.88 21.74 2.13
N ALA A 180 -21.95 22.31 2.68
CA ALA A 180 -22.91 23.05 1.87
C ALA A 180 -22.25 24.28 1.22
N ALA A 181 -22.40 24.40 -0.10
CA ALA A 181 -21.87 25.51 -0.87
C ALA A 181 -22.87 25.98 -1.93
N LYS A 182 -22.79 27.27 -2.28
CA LYS A 182 -23.57 27.92 -3.33
C LYS A 182 -22.63 28.48 -4.39
N VAL A 183 -22.78 28.04 -5.63
CA VAL A 183 -22.09 28.64 -6.78
C VAL A 183 -22.83 29.92 -7.17
N VAL A 184 -22.11 31.02 -7.31
CA VAL A 184 -22.64 32.33 -7.69
C VAL A 184 -21.77 32.94 -8.78
N ARG A 185 -22.37 33.73 -9.68
CA ARG A 185 -21.65 34.45 -10.75
C ARG A 185 -21.73 35.97 -10.61
N PRO A 186 -21.10 36.58 -9.61
CA PRO A 186 -20.99 38.02 -9.55
C PRO A 186 -19.95 38.52 -10.57
N GLY A 187 -20.35 39.42 -11.47
CA GLY A 187 -19.44 40.11 -12.40
C GLY A 187 -18.70 39.17 -13.37
N ASN A 188 -19.43 38.21 -13.96
CA ASN A 188 -18.90 37.23 -14.92
C ASN A 188 -17.72 36.37 -14.40
N ARG A 189 -17.64 36.16 -13.07
CA ARG A 189 -16.69 35.25 -12.44
C ARG A 189 -17.44 34.22 -11.59
N ASP A 190 -17.19 32.94 -11.82
CA ASP A 190 -17.70 31.88 -10.96
C ASP A 190 -17.03 31.96 -9.58
N LYS A 191 -17.84 32.03 -8.52
CA LYS A 191 -17.40 31.98 -7.13
C LYS A 191 -18.19 30.90 -6.39
N VAL A 192 -17.52 30.20 -5.49
CA VAL A 192 -18.15 29.23 -4.59
C VAL A 192 -18.23 29.86 -3.20
N LYS A 193 -19.44 29.99 -2.67
CA LYS A 193 -19.70 30.46 -1.30
C LYS A 193 -19.98 29.27 -0.41
N TYR A 194 -19.23 29.10 0.66
CA TYR A 194 -19.45 28.04 1.65
C TYR A 194 -20.36 28.52 2.78
N SER A 195 -21.09 27.60 3.42
CA SER A 195 -21.91 27.91 4.59
C SER A 195 -21.04 28.40 5.76
N ILE A 196 -21.40 29.53 6.34
CA ILE A 196 -20.74 30.10 7.53
C ILE A 196 -21.08 29.34 8.82
N HIS A 197 -22.22 28.62 8.83
CA HIS A 197 -22.69 27.88 10.00
C HIS A 197 -22.09 26.47 10.07
N ASP A 198 -21.39 26.03 9.02
CA ASP A 198 -20.76 24.71 8.98
C ASP A 198 -19.38 24.77 9.65
N THR A 199 -19.22 24.01 10.74
CA THR A 199 -17.97 23.96 11.51
C THR A 199 -16.76 23.44 10.71
N ARG A 200 -16.97 22.81 9.54
CA ARG A 200 -15.91 22.32 8.66
C ARG A 200 -15.35 23.41 7.74
N THR A 201 -16.12 24.46 7.46
CA THR A 201 -15.75 25.50 6.49
C THR A 201 -14.40 26.15 6.79
N PRO A 202 -14.07 26.57 8.04
CA PRO A 202 -12.78 27.20 8.31
C PRO A 202 -11.59 26.29 7.99
N GLY A 203 -11.67 25.00 8.34
CA GLY A 203 -10.63 24.03 8.05
C GLY A 203 -10.45 23.78 6.54
N LEU A 204 -11.56 23.75 5.78
CA LEU A 204 -11.51 23.62 4.32
C LEU A 204 -10.86 24.85 3.66
N LEU A 205 -11.20 26.06 4.12
CA LEU A 205 -10.61 27.29 3.58
C LEU A 205 -9.09 27.35 3.85
N LEU A 206 -8.67 27.00 5.06
CA LEU A 206 -7.24 26.88 5.40
C LEU A 206 -6.53 25.84 4.53
N PHE A 207 -7.21 24.75 4.20
CA PHE A 207 -6.66 23.75 3.28
C PHE A 207 -6.50 24.30 1.86
N TYR A 208 -7.47 25.06 1.34
CA TYR A 208 -7.34 25.70 0.03
C TYR A 208 -6.22 26.73 -0.01
N GLU A 209 -6.06 27.54 1.05
CA GLU A 209 -4.92 28.46 1.17
C GLU A 209 -3.58 27.72 1.19
N PHE A 210 -3.52 26.54 1.84
CA PHE A 210 -2.35 25.67 1.80
C PHE A 210 -2.05 25.16 0.39
N LEU A 211 -3.07 24.71 -0.36
CA LEU A 211 -2.91 24.28 -1.75
C LEU A 211 -2.45 25.42 -2.66
N ASP A 212 -3.01 26.62 -2.50
CA ASP A 212 -2.63 27.79 -3.28
C ASP A 212 -1.18 28.19 -3.02
N ARG A 213 -0.73 28.13 -1.77
CA ARG A 213 0.67 28.36 -1.41
C ARG A 213 1.62 27.38 -2.10
N LEU A 214 1.35 26.08 -2.01
CA LEU A 214 2.15 25.05 -2.69
C LEU A 214 2.20 25.27 -4.21
N ARG A 215 1.07 25.70 -4.79
CA ARG A 215 0.99 26.02 -6.22
C ARG A 215 1.85 27.22 -6.59
N LEU A 216 1.89 28.26 -5.76
CA LEU A 216 2.69 29.47 -5.98
C LEU A 216 4.18 29.22 -5.79
N GLU A 217 4.58 28.51 -4.74
CA GLU A 217 5.98 28.11 -4.48
C GLU A 217 6.55 27.32 -5.66
N LYS A 218 5.80 26.35 -6.19
CA LYS A 218 6.23 25.57 -7.36
C LYS A 218 6.42 26.42 -8.62
N LYS A 219 5.62 27.48 -8.81
CA LYS A 219 5.81 28.42 -9.93
C LYS A 219 7.07 29.24 -9.77
N GLN A 220 7.39 29.68 -8.56
CA GLN A 220 8.62 30.43 -8.29
C GLN A 220 9.87 29.59 -8.53
N VAL A 221 9.89 28.34 -8.06
CA VAL A 221 11.01 27.42 -8.29
C VAL A 221 11.22 27.13 -9.79
N ARG A 222 10.14 26.92 -10.55
CA ARG A 222 10.22 26.73 -12.01
C ARG A 222 10.72 27.96 -12.75
N ASN A 223 10.34 29.15 -12.31
CA ASN A 223 10.84 30.38 -12.92
C ASN A 223 12.31 30.63 -12.56
N ALA A 224 12.74 30.28 -11.34
CA ALA A 224 14.12 30.43 -10.89
C ALA A 224 15.10 29.40 -11.48
N SER A 225 14.62 28.31 -12.07
CA SER A 225 15.43 27.26 -12.73
C SER A 225 15.51 27.41 -14.26
N ILE A 226 14.95 28.49 -14.79
CA ILE A 226 15.01 28.88 -16.21
C ILE A 226 15.93 30.11 -16.41
N PHE A 227 16.46 30.68 -15.33
CA PHE A 227 17.56 31.64 -15.30
C PHE A 227 18.82 30.99 -14.71
#